data_AF-A0A9E4F2Q7-F1
#
_entry.id   AF-A0A9E4F2Q7-F1
#
_cell.length_a   1.000
_cell.length_b   1.000
_cell.length_c   1.000
_cell.angle_alpha   90.00
_cell.angle_beta   90.00
_cell.angle_gamma   90.00
#
_symmetry.space_group_name_H-M   'P 1'
#
loop_
_entity.id
_entity.type
_entity.pdbx_description
1 polymer ?
#
loop_
_entity_poly.entity_id
_entity_poly.type
_entity_poly.pdbx_seq_one_letter_code
_entity_poly.pdbx_strand_id
1 'polypeptide(L)'
;MTRISPGAKGCTNGPPAEMLSQYGAGELEHRSGDSIRDHLEECHECRREVEAWRTLSGILGDLPTAPPPSGLVDQVLDRTPHRPVVPRLPVFEKAARGAEAGRRGLLGRSWLVAGSKLLSPLSKALRGDEHLDSGLVEDLADSVAAAAGAIQAESHTLECELCADKLGRARATVHILDRLGHLETPPGFTDRVMCAVEEAATASERASLPDRAMRRLRRLSVSSVVPDTMEGWGRLGGLALTPAVCIGLVAHTLIAHPTLTLSDLLAYASLRITELGTGLASELTDSATGLVGALSTSLAWVVTGVALYTLVCLLSARTIYLWARPIDGGKTRVPD
;
A
#
# COMPACT_ATOMS: atom_id res chain seq x y z
N MET A 1 3.76 -7.46 51.17
CA MET A 1 3.46 -6.04 50.86
C MET A 1 4.77 -5.27 50.82
N THR A 2 5.47 -5.36 49.70
CA THR A 2 6.75 -4.69 49.46
C THR A 2 6.45 -3.23 49.09
N ARG A 3 6.94 -2.28 49.89
CA ARG A 3 6.86 -0.85 49.53
C ARG A 3 7.65 -0.64 48.25
N ILE A 4 6.96 -0.19 47.21
CA ILE A 4 7.58 0.36 46.00
C ILE A 4 8.51 1.48 46.47
N SER A 5 9.80 1.35 46.19
CA SER A 5 10.80 2.35 46.56
C SER A 5 10.36 3.72 46.05
N PRO A 6 10.31 4.77 46.89
CA PRO A 6 10.04 6.11 46.43
C PRO A 6 11.14 6.49 45.42
N GLY A 7 10.74 6.88 44.21
CA GLY A 7 11.64 7.22 43.11
C GLY A 7 12.77 8.14 43.55
N ALA A 8 13.94 7.99 42.91
CA ALA A 8 15.16 8.72 43.20
C ALA A 8 14.89 10.22 43.42
N LYS A 9 14.93 10.66 44.69
CA LYS A 9 14.45 11.98 45.11
C LYS A 9 15.39 13.15 44.73
N GLY A 10 16.46 12.93 43.97
CA GLY A 10 17.44 13.99 43.70
C GLY A 10 17.48 14.52 42.26
N CYS A 11 16.84 13.86 41.28
CA CYS A 11 16.78 14.38 39.91
C CYS A 11 15.42 15.05 39.62
N THR A 12 15.34 16.37 39.76
CA THR A 12 14.08 17.12 39.57
C THR A 12 13.60 17.19 38.12
N ASN A 13 14.49 16.94 37.15
CA ASN A 13 14.21 16.97 35.71
C ASN A 13 14.63 15.65 35.02
N GLY A 14 14.63 14.53 35.74
CA GLY A 14 15.02 13.23 35.19
C GLY A 14 13.95 12.61 34.27
N PRO A 15 14.34 11.68 33.39
CA PRO A 15 13.39 10.82 32.68
C PRO A 15 12.49 10.08 33.69
N PRO A 16 11.24 9.75 33.32
CA PRO A 16 10.38 8.96 34.19
C PRO A 16 11.03 7.60 34.49
N ALA A 17 10.86 7.12 35.73
CA ALA A 17 11.50 5.89 36.21
C ALA A 17 11.20 4.66 35.32
N GLU A 18 10.01 4.61 34.72
CA GLU A 18 9.64 3.56 33.75
C GLU A 18 10.59 3.53 32.54
N MET A 19 10.93 4.70 31.98
CA MET A 19 11.91 4.77 30.89
C MET A 19 13.31 4.35 31.34
N LEU A 20 13.74 4.71 32.55
CA LEU A 20 15.03 4.27 33.08
C LEU A 20 15.08 2.75 33.25
N SER A 21 13.99 2.12 33.69
CA SER A 21 13.88 0.67 33.80
C SER A 21 13.90 -0.04 32.44
N GLN A 22 13.14 0.46 31.45
CA GLN A 22 13.17 -0.06 30.08
C GLN A 22 14.55 0.10 29.44
N TYR A 23 15.26 1.18 29.74
CA TYR A 23 16.60 1.45 29.21
C TYR A 23 17.63 0.51 29.86
N GLY A 24 17.51 0.29 31.17
CA GLY A 24 18.31 -0.68 31.90
C GLY A 24 18.09 -2.12 31.44
N ALA A 25 16.85 -2.47 31.04
CA ALA A 25 16.49 -3.77 30.48
C ALA A 25 16.85 -3.95 28.99
N GLY A 26 17.19 -2.86 28.28
CA GLY A 26 17.49 -2.90 26.85
C GLY A 26 16.25 -2.96 25.94
N GLU A 27 15.07 -2.58 26.45
CA GLU A 27 13.79 -2.65 25.74
C GLU A 27 13.42 -1.36 24.99
N LEU A 28 14.17 -0.27 25.21
CA LEU A 28 13.85 1.03 24.65
C LEU A 28 14.27 1.19 23.19
N GLU A 29 13.35 1.71 22.38
CA GLU A 29 13.61 2.06 20.98
C GLU A 29 14.67 3.18 20.88
N HIS A 30 15.47 3.14 19.83
CA HIS A 30 16.69 3.94 19.63
C HIS A 30 16.51 5.45 19.89
N ARG A 31 15.44 6.08 19.37
CA ARG A 31 15.22 7.53 19.55
C ARG A 31 15.03 7.94 21.01
N SER A 32 14.29 7.14 21.77
CA SER A 32 14.07 7.38 23.19
C SER A 32 15.30 7.00 24.01
N GLY A 33 16.09 6.02 23.55
CA GLY A 33 17.35 5.62 24.16
C GLY A 33 18.48 6.64 24.02
N ASP A 34 18.52 7.44 22.94
CA ASP A 34 19.52 8.49 22.75
C ASP A 34 19.33 9.63 23.77
N SER A 35 18.10 10.15 23.93
CA SER A 35 17.79 11.19 24.92
C SER A 35 18.12 10.79 26.35
N ILE A 36 17.85 9.54 26.72
CA ILE A 36 18.21 9.01 28.05
C ILE A 36 19.73 8.91 28.18
N ARG A 37 20.45 8.46 27.14
CA ARG A 37 21.91 8.37 27.16
C ARG A 37 22.54 9.74 27.41
N ASP A 38 22.10 10.77 26.69
CA ASP A 38 22.57 12.14 26.87
C ASP A 38 22.34 12.61 28.31
N HIS A 39 21.16 12.32 28.88
CA HIS A 39 20.88 12.64 30.29
C HIS A 39 21.79 11.86 31.27
N LEU A 40 22.11 10.60 30.99
CA LEU A 40 22.98 9.78 31.84
C LEU A 40 24.43 10.23 31.85
N GLU A 41 24.88 10.96 30.82
CA GLU A 41 26.20 11.60 30.81
C GLU A 41 26.29 12.73 31.87
N GLU A 42 25.19 13.44 32.08
CA GLU A 42 25.12 14.58 33.00
C GLU A 42 24.64 14.21 34.42
N CYS A 43 23.73 13.23 34.56
CA CYS A 43 23.08 12.91 35.83
C CYS A 43 23.60 11.61 36.47
N HIS A 44 24.39 11.75 37.53
CA HIS A 44 24.95 10.63 38.30
C HIS A 44 23.88 9.78 39.02
N GLU A 45 22.77 10.36 39.46
CA GLU A 45 21.71 9.61 40.15
C GLU A 45 20.97 8.66 39.20
N CYS A 46 20.53 9.17 38.04
CA CYS A 46 19.90 8.35 37.02
C CYS A 46 20.84 7.26 36.50
N ARG A 47 22.16 7.53 36.44
CA ARG A 47 23.18 6.52 36.10
C ARG A 47 23.20 5.37 37.09
N ARG A 48 23.21 5.65 38.40
CA ARG A 48 23.16 4.62 39.45
C ARG A 48 21.87 3.81 39.40
N GLU A 49 20.75 4.44 39.08
CA GLU A 49 19.47 3.74 38.93
C GLU A 49 19.48 2.78 37.73
N VAL A 50 19.99 3.21 36.58
CA VAL A 50 20.15 2.34 35.40
C VAL A 50 21.13 1.19 35.66
N GLU A 51 22.24 1.44 36.36
CA GLU A 51 23.18 0.37 36.78
C GLU A 51 22.53 -0.65 37.72
N ALA A 52 21.67 -0.20 38.63
CA ALA A 52 20.90 -1.08 39.50
C ALA A 52 19.92 -1.95 38.68
N TRP A 53 19.22 -1.37 37.70
CA TRP A 53 18.35 -2.13 36.78
C TRP A 53 19.13 -3.13 35.95
N ARG A 54 20.28 -2.75 35.38
CA ARG A 54 21.16 -3.67 34.62
C ARG A 54 21.66 -4.83 35.47
N THR A 55 22.02 -4.56 36.72
CA THR A 55 22.47 -5.58 37.67
C THR A 55 21.33 -6.56 37.98
N LEU A 56 20.12 -6.04 38.23
CA LEU A 56 18.94 -6.87 38.46
C LEU A 56 18.60 -7.72 37.24
N SER A 57 18.59 -7.14 36.04
CA SER A 57 18.35 -7.86 34.79
C SER A 57 19.40 -8.94 34.52
N GLY A 58 20.67 -8.68 34.86
CA GLY A 58 21.73 -9.69 34.81
C GLY A 58 21.46 -10.87 35.75
N ILE A 59 21.13 -10.59 37.01
CA ILE A 59 20.76 -11.64 37.99
C ILE A 59 19.53 -12.44 37.52
N LEU A 60 18.54 -11.76 36.93
CA LEU A 60 17.35 -12.42 36.40
C LEU A 60 17.67 -13.26 35.15
N GLY A 61 18.61 -12.82 34.32
CA GLY A 61 19.09 -13.55 33.15
C GLY A 61 19.90 -14.81 33.51
N ASP A 62 20.60 -14.78 34.64
CA ASP A 62 21.38 -15.92 35.15
C ASP A 62 20.52 -16.99 35.86
N LEU A 63 19.23 -16.73 36.09
CA LEU A 63 18.33 -17.72 36.67
C LEU A 63 18.24 -18.94 35.75
N PRO A 64 18.32 -20.17 36.29
CA PRO A 64 18.20 -21.37 35.49
C PRO A 64 16.86 -21.36 34.76
N THR A 65 16.92 -21.26 33.43
CA THR A 65 15.73 -21.31 32.59
C THR A 65 15.24 -22.75 32.60
N ALA A 66 14.07 -22.99 33.19
CA ALA A 66 13.43 -24.30 33.09
C ALA A 66 13.21 -24.62 31.60
N PRO A 67 13.53 -25.84 31.15
CA PRO A 67 13.24 -26.23 29.77
C PRO A 67 11.74 -26.07 29.53
N PRO A 68 11.32 -25.50 28.38
CA PRO A 68 9.91 -25.39 28.07
C PRO A 68 9.27 -26.80 28.04
N PRO A 69 8.01 -26.96 28.48
CA PRO A 69 7.33 -28.23 28.40
C PRO A 69 7.33 -28.73 26.95
N SER A 70 7.53 -30.04 26.77
CA SER A 70 7.58 -30.67 25.45
C SER A 70 6.31 -30.34 24.63
N GLY A 71 6.50 -29.88 23.40
CA GLY A 71 5.41 -29.50 22.49
C GLY A 71 4.91 -28.05 22.62
N LEU A 72 5.41 -27.25 23.57
CA LEU A 72 5.04 -25.83 23.65
C LEU A 72 5.53 -25.05 22.42
N VAL A 73 6.76 -25.33 21.98
CA VAL A 73 7.35 -24.70 20.78
C VAL A 73 6.49 -24.99 19.56
N ASP A 74 6.09 -26.26 19.38
CA ASP A 74 5.24 -26.68 18.26
C ASP A 74 3.86 -26.00 18.32
N GLN A 75 3.25 -25.92 19.51
CA GLN A 75 1.97 -25.20 19.68
C GLN A 75 2.05 -23.71 19.38
N VAL A 76 3.16 -23.06 19.74
CA VAL A 76 3.39 -21.64 19.43
C VAL A 76 3.62 -21.46 17.94
N LEU A 77 4.41 -22.32 17.30
CA LEU A 77 4.64 -22.27 15.86
C LEU A 77 3.36 -22.52 15.07
N ASP A 78 2.52 -23.49 15.47
CA ASP A 78 1.23 -23.77 14.84
C ASP A 78 0.22 -22.61 14.98
N ARG A 79 0.26 -21.88 16.11
CA ARG A 79 -0.64 -20.75 16.37
C ARG A 79 -0.15 -19.43 15.78
N THR A 80 1.14 -19.31 15.52
CA THR A 80 1.70 -18.10 14.91
C THR A 80 1.32 -18.15 13.43
N PRO A 81 0.44 -17.25 12.95
CA PRO A 81 0.04 -17.29 11.55
C PRO A 81 1.28 -17.13 10.69
N HIS A 82 1.63 -18.18 9.93
CA HIS A 82 2.69 -18.09 8.92
C HIS A 82 2.30 -16.97 7.96
N ARG A 83 2.92 -15.79 8.13
CA ARG A 83 2.84 -14.71 7.15
C ARG A 83 3.47 -15.29 5.88
N PRO A 84 2.70 -15.52 4.80
CA PRO A 84 3.24 -16.16 3.63
C PRO A 84 4.37 -15.28 3.10
N VAL A 85 5.58 -15.84 3.09
CA VAL A 85 6.73 -15.22 2.43
C VAL A 85 6.34 -15.07 0.97
N VAL A 86 6.08 -13.84 0.55
CA VAL A 86 5.64 -13.57 -0.83
C VAL A 86 6.84 -13.86 -1.73
N PRO A 87 6.81 -14.90 -2.58
CA PRO A 87 7.97 -15.26 -3.39
C PRO A 87 8.33 -14.07 -4.28
N ARG A 88 9.60 -13.67 -4.21
CA ARG A 88 10.19 -12.63 -5.06
C ARG A 88 10.03 -13.04 -6.52
N LEU A 89 9.17 -12.33 -7.25
CA LEU A 89 9.10 -12.48 -8.70
C LEU A 89 10.28 -11.73 -9.34
N PRO A 90 10.95 -12.31 -10.35
CA PRO A 90 11.96 -11.60 -11.15
C PRO A 90 11.26 -10.56 -12.03
N VAL A 91 11.05 -9.35 -11.51
CA VAL A 91 10.39 -8.23 -12.23
C VAL A 91 11.38 -7.43 -13.10
N PHE A 92 12.68 -7.72 -13.03
CA PHE A 92 13.72 -6.85 -13.60
C PHE A 92 13.88 -6.94 -15.13
N GLU A 93 13.38 -7.97 -15.81
CA GLU A 93 13.65 -8.10 -17.25
C GLU A 93 12.68 -7.32 -18.17
N LYS A 94 11.47 -6.98 -17.67
CA LYS A 94 10.46 -6.24 -18.45
C LYS A 94 10.46 -4.73 -18.18
N ALA A 95 10.87 -4.30 -16.99
CA ALA A 95 10.95 -2.87 -16.65
C ALA A 95 12.11 -2.16 -17.38
N ALA A 96 13.24 -2.84 -17.57
CA ALA A 96 14.38 -2.28 -18.30
C ALA A 96 14.08 -2.03 -19.79
N ARG A 97 13.30 -2.90 -20.44
CA ARG A 97 12.90 -2.74 -21.85
C ARG A 97 11.90 -1.60 -22.08
N GLY A 98 11.08 -1.25 -21.07
CA GLY A 98 10.16 -0.10 -21.15
C GLY A 98 10.86 1.26 -21.04
N ALA A 99 11.96 1.34 -20.26
CA ALA A 99 12.68 2.57 -20.02
C ALA A 99 13.58 3.01 -21.20
N GLU A 100 13.99 2.09 -22.08
CA GLU A 100 14.72 2.43 -23.32
C GLU A 100 13.79 2.83 -24.48
N ALA A 101 12.56 2.30 -24.54
CA ALA A 101 11.58 2.69 -25.56
C ALA A 101 11.09 4.15 -25.37
N GLY A 102 10.94 4.61 -24.11
CA GLY A 102 10.55 5.99 -23.81
C GLY A 102 11.63 7.05 -24.07
N ARG A 103 12.89 6.65 -24.29
CA ARG A 103 14.01 7.60 -24.42
C ARG A 103 14.29 8.06 -25.86
N ARG A 104 13.71 7.41 -26.88
CA ARG A 104 13.96 7.72 -28.29
C ARG A 104 12.81 8.41 -29.04
N GLY A 105 11.60 8.42 -28.50
CA GLY A 105 10.46 9.06 -29.14
C GLY A 105 9.74 9.98 -28.17
N LEU A 106 10.11 11.27 -28.13
CA LEU A 106 9.26 12.41 -27.76
C LEU A 106 10.10 13.69 -27.60
N LEU A 107 10.56 14.26 -28.71
CA LEU A 107 10.84 15.70 -28.78
C LEU A 107 9.51 16.43 -29.03
N GLY A 108 8.65 16.44 -28.01
CA GLY A 108 7.35 17.11 -28.02
C GLY A 108 7.21 18.03 -26.81
N ARG A 109 7.61 19.29 -26.97
CA ARG A 109 7.72 20.34 -25.93
C ARG A 109 6.43 20.68 -25.16
N SER A 110 5.27 20.05 -25.45
CA SER A 110 3.98 20.41 -24.83
C SER A 110 3.60 19.58 -23.59
N TRP A 111 4.25 18.44 -23.33
CA TRP A 111 3.91 17.61 -22.16
C TRP A 111 4.41 18.19 -20.81
N LEU A 112 5.38 19.10 -20.84
CA LEU A 112 6.00 19.65 -19.62
C LEU A 112 5.09 20.61 -18.83
N VAL A 113 4.00 21.14 -19.41
CA VAL A 113 3.10 22.08 -18.72
C VAL A 113 1.83 21.41 -18.19
N ALA A 114 1.36 20.32 -18.81
CA ALA A 114 0.17 19.59 -18.37
C ALA A 114 0.47 18.46 -17.37
N GLY A 115 1.68 17.88 -17.39
CA GLY A 115 2.08 16.81 -16.46
C GLY A 115 2.37 17.29 -15.02
N SER A 116 2.68 18.57 -14.83
CA SER A 116 3.12 19.10 -13.52
C SER A 116 2.02 19.17 -12.46
N LYS A 117 0.74 19.27 -12.87
CA LYS A 117 -0.40 19.29 -11.93
C LYS A 117 -0.89 17.90 -11.53
N LEU A 118 -0.69 16.88 -12.36
CA LEU A 118 -1.00 15.48 -12.02
C LEU A 118 0.09 14.83 -11.16
N LEU A 119 1.32 15.33 -11.23
CA LEU A 119 2.44 14.90 -10.39
C LEU A 119 2.61 15.75 -9.12
N SER A 120 1.83 16.83 -8.92
CA SER A 120 1.96 17.66 -7.71
C SER A 120 1.64 16.93 -6.39
N PRO A 121 0.61 16.06 -6.26
CA PRO A 121 0.42 15.29 -5.03
C PRO A 121 1.52 14.25 -4.83
N LEU A 122 2.07 13.68 -5.90
CA LEU A 122 3.20 12.75 -5.86
C LEU A 122 4.49 13.45 -5.42
N SER A 123 4.74 14.67 -5.90
CA SER A 123 5.88 15.50 -5.49
C SER A 123 5.76 16.06 -4.07
N LYS A 124 4.52 16.23 -3.57
CA LYS A 124 4.26 16.61 -2.17
C LYS A 124 4.47 15.44 -1.22
N ALA A 125 4.14 14.21 -1.64
CA ALA A 125 4.51 12.99 -0.92
C ALA A 125 6.03 12.72 -0.96
N LEU A 126 6.74 13.20 -1.99
CA LEU A 126 8.21 13.12 -2.11
C LEU A 126 8.96 14.30 -1.45
N ARG A 127 8.28 15.36 -1.02
CA ARG A 127 8.87 16.53 -0.33
C ARG A 127 8.41 16.71 1.11
N GLY A 128 7.56 15.82 1.62
CA GLY A 128 7.23 15.80 3.04
C GLY A 128 8.33 15.08 3.80
N ASP A 129 8.67 15.58 4.99
CA ASP A 129 9.58 14.98 5.97
C ASP A 129 9.13 13.58 6.48
N GLU A 130 8.31 12.86 5.71
CA GLU A 130 7.86 11.50 6.00
C GLU A 130 8.96 10.52 5.60
N HIS A 131 9.81 10.23 6.58
CA HIS A 131 10.73 9.10 6.54
C HIS A 131 9.99 7.78 6.30
N LEU A 132 10.69 6.80 5.72
CA LEU A 132 10.19 5.42 5.62
C LEU A 132 9.70 4.93 6.99
N ASP A 133 8.50 4.36 7.00
CA ASP A 133 7.93 3.65 8.13
C ASP A 133 8.91 2.58 8.64
N SER A 134 9.03 2.43 9.96
CA SER A 134 10.03 1.51 10.54
C SER A 134 9.79 0.07 10.11
N GLY A 135 8.52 -0.36 9.99
CA GLY A 135 8.17 -1.70 9.53
C GLY A 135 8.59 -1.94 8.08
N LEU A 136 8.55 -0.90 7.23
CA LEU A 136 9.03 -1.01 5.85
C LEU A 136 10.57 -1.10 5.78
N VAL A 137 11.29 -0.44 6.68
CA VAL A 137 12.76 -0.55 6.78
C VAL A 137 13.17 -1.95 7.21
N GLU A 138 12.46 -2.54 8.18
CA GLU A 138 12.66 -3.93 8.62
C GLU A 138 12.33 -4.92 7.50
N ASP A 139 11.16 -4.78 6.85
CA ASP A 139 10.76 -5.60 5.71
C ASP A 139 11.79 -5.50 4.55
N LEU A 140 12.48 -4.35 4.39
CA LEU A 140 13.56 -4.19 3.41
C LEU A 140 14.88 -4.82 3.86
N ALA A 141 15.22 -4.75 5.14
CA ALA A 141 16.42 -5.37 5.69
C ALA A 141 16.34 -6.89 5.65
N ASP A 142 15.19 -7.44 6.03
CA ASP A 142 14.84 -8.86 5.91
C ASP A 142 14.53 -9.25 4.46
N SER A 143 14.42 -8.24 3.60
CA SER A 143 14.38 -8.39 2.16
C SER A 143 13.06 -9.05 1.67
N VAL A 144 12.04 -9.00 2.53
CA VAL A 144 10.66 -9.51 2.36
C VAL A 144 9.76 -8.49 1.64
N ALA A 145 10.17 -7.24 1.51
CA ALA A 145 9.41 -6.21 0.82
C ALA A 145 9.09 -6.59 -0.64
N ALA A 146 7.87 -6.27 -1.09
CA ALA A 146 7.49 -6.41 -2.50
C ALA A 146 8.44 -5.59 -3.39
N ALA A 147 8.82 -6.11 -4.56
CA ALA A 147 9.83 -5.52 -5.44
C ALA A 147 9.62 -4.01 -5.74
N ALA A 148 8.36 -3.56 -5.84
CA ALA A 148 8.04 -2.15 -6.03
C ALA A 148 8.38 -1.27 -4.81
N GLY A 149 8.13 -1.77 -3.60
CA GLY A 149 8.48 -1.08 -2.35
C GLY A 149 9.98 -1.04 -2.11
N ALA A 150 10.70 -2.11 -2.50
CA ALA A 150 12.16 -2.15 -2.41
C ALA A 150 12.82 -1.07 -3.29
N ILE A 151 12.39 -0.92 -4.55
CA ILE A 151 12.93 0.10 -5.47
C ILE A 151 12.64 1.51 -4.95
N GLN A 152 11.43 1.76 -4.46
CA GLN A 152 11.06 3.07 -3.94
C GLN A 152 11.84 3.41 -2.67
N ALA A 153 12.01 2.46 -1.76
CA ALA A 153 12.82 2.66 -0.55
C ALA A 153 14.31 2.81 -0.86
N GLU A 154 14.86 2.07 -1.82
CA GLU A 154 16.23 2.28 -2.32
C GLU A 154 16.39 3.68 -2.90
N SER A 155 15.46 4.14 -3.75
CA SER A 155 15.51 5.51 -4.27
C SER A 155 15.43 6.57 -3.16
N HIS A 156 14.61 6.36 -2.13
CA HIS A 156 14.48 7.29 -1.00
C HIS A 156 15.74 7.29 -0.13
N THR A 157 16.36 6.14 0.11
CA THR A 157 17.61 6.05 0.90
C THR A 157 18.81 6.67 0.18
N LEU A 158 18.78 6.80 -1.14
CA LEU A 158 19.78 7.59 -1.86
C LEU A 158 19.62 9.11 -1.62
N GLU A 159 18.41 9.56 -1.30
CA GLU A 159 18.08 10.98 -1.12
C GLU A 159 17.99 11.40 0.36
N CYS A 160 17.77 10.46 1.29
CA CYS A 160 17.58 10.71 2.72
C CYS A 160 18.62 9.98 3.59
N GLU A 161 19.61 10.72 4.10
CA GLU A 161 20.68 10.18 4.97
C GLU A 161 20.15 9.49 6.23
N LEU A 162 19.07 10.02 6.83
CA LEU A 162 18.44 9.46 8.02
C LEU A 162 17.87 8.06 7.78
N CYS A 163 17.24 7.84 6.62
CA CYS A 163 16.73 6.54 6.23
C CYS A 163 17.84 5.60 5.76
N ALA A 164 18.90 6.13 5.13
CA ALA A 164 20.08 5.36 4.75
C ALA A 164 20.79 4.78 5.98
N ASP A 165 20.97 5.60 7.02
CA ASP A 165 21.58 5.17 8.28
C ASP A 165 20.75 4.11 9.01
N LYS A 166 19.42 4.29 9.08
CA LYS A 166 18.52 3.27 9.63
C LYS A 166 18.61 1.93 8.89
N LEU A 167 18.58 1.96 7.56
CA LEU A 167 18.68 0.74 6.74
C LEU A 167 20.08 0.10 6.88
N GLY A 168 21.14 0.91 6.99
CA GLY A 168 22.50 0.45 7.26
C GLY A 168 22.61 -0.28 8.60
N ARG A 169 22.00 0.27 9.66
CA ARG A 169 21.95 -0.37 10.98
C ARG A 169 21.18 -1.68 10.97
N ALA A 170 20.00 -1.70 10.34
CA ALA A 170 19.21 -2.94 10.22
C ALA A 170 19.98 -4.04 9.48
N ARG A 171 20.67 -3.69 8.37
CA ARG A 171 21.56 -4.62 7.65
C ARG A 171 22.74 -5.10 8.49
N ALA A 172 23.33 -4.23 9.31
CA ALA A 172 24.40 -4.61 10.22
C ALA A 172 23.92 -5.64 11.26
N THR A 173 22.71 -5.47 11.80
CA THR A 173 22.09 -6.44 12.71
C THR A 173 21.90 -7.79 12.04
N VAL A 174 21.31 -7.82 10.83
CA VAL A 174 21.16 -9.06 10.06
C VAL A 174 22.51 -9.72 9.81
N HIS A 175 23.56 -8.94 9.51
CA HIS A 175 24.89 -9.46 9.30
C HIS A 175 25.54 -10.03 10.59
N ILE A 176 25.22 -9.48 11.77
CA ILE A 176 25.63 -10.03 13.07
C ILE A 176 24.90 -11.34 13.33
N LEU A 177 23.61 -11.42 13.04
CA LEU A 177 22.81 -12.64 13.17
C LEU A 177 23.33 -13.74 12.25
N ASP A 178 23.71 -13.41 11.02
CA ASP A 178 24.33 -14.34 10.07
C ASP A 178 25.66 -14.92 10.59
N ARG A 179 26.35 -14.18 11.46
CA ARG A 179 27.58 -14.65 12.15
C ARG A 179 27.31 -15.53 13.36
N LEU A 180 26.07 -15.69 13.83
CA LEU A 180 25.76 -16.53 15.01
C LEU A 180 25.94 -18.04 14.77
N GLY A 181 26.60 -18.43 13.68
CA GLY A 181 26.91 -19.82 13.35
C GLY A 181 25.74 -20.45 12.63
N HIS A 182 26.02 -21.10 11.51
CA HIS A 182 25.04 -21.93 10.83
C HIS A 182 24.57 -23.02 11.79
N LEU A 183 23.32 -22.92 12.23
CA LEU A 183 22.63 -24.03 12.87
C LEU A 183 22.63 -25.18 11.87
N GLU A 184 23.13 -26.35 12.28
CA GLU A 184 23.06 -27.54 11.45
C GLU A 184 21.58 -27.82 11.14
N THR A 185 21.19 -27.59 9.89
CA THR A 185 19.82 -27.87 9.45
C THR A 185 19.61 -29.38 9.49
N PRO A 186 18.48 -29.87 10.03
CA PRO A 186 18.16 -31.30 10.04
C PRO A 186 18.23 -31.88 8.62
N PRO A 187 18.68 -33.14 8.45
CA PRO A 187 18.69 -33.77 7.14
C PRO A 187 17.29 -33.74 6.50
N GLY A 188 17.23 -33.37 5.22
CA GLY A 188 15.99 -33.22 4.44
C GLY A 188 15.25 -31.89 4.64
N PHE A 189 15.78 -30.94 5.42
CA PHE A 189 15.18 -29.59 5.53
C PHE A 189 15.15 -28.88 4.17
N THR A 190 16.27 -28.87 3.44
CA THR A 190 16.38 -28.25 2.12
C THR A 190 15.38 -28.83 1.14
N ASP A 191 15.22 -30.15 1.11
CA ASP A 191 14.28 -30.83 0.21
C ASP A 191 12.83 -30.43 0.50
N ARG A 192 12.45 -30.31 1.79
CA ARG A 192 11.12 -29.84 2.18
C ARG A 192 10.88 -28.38 1.79
N VAL A 193 11.88 -27.51 1.97
CA VAL A 193 11.78 -26.09 1.58
C VAL A 193 11.67 -25.97 0.07
N MET A 194 12.51 -26.66 -0.70
CA MET A 194 12.47 -26.60 -2.16
C MET A 194 11.16 -27.17 -2.72
N CYS A 195 10.66 -28.28 -2.15
CA CYS A 195 9.35 -28.83 -2.51
C CYS A 195 8.21 -27.81 -2.23
N ALA A 196 8.21 -27.17 -1.05
CA ALA A 196 7.22 -26.14 -0.72
C ALA A 196 7.31 -24.90 -1.64
N VAL A 197 8.52 -24.51 -2.03
CA VAL A 197 8.75 -23.40 -2.98
C VAL A 197 8.24 -23.76 -4.37
N GLU A 198 8.45 -24.98 -4.85
CA GLU A 198 7.92 -25.47 -6.12
C GLU A 198 6.39 -25.57 -6.11
N GLU A 199 5.80 -26.04 -5.00
CA GLU A 199 4.35 -26.03 -4.81
C GLU A 199 3.78 -24.62 -4.82
N ALA A 200 4.43 -23.65 -4.17
CA ALA A 200 4.02 -22.25 -4.18
C ALA A 200 4.18 -21.60 -5.57
N ALA A 201 5.26 -21.91 -6.29
CA ALA A 201 5.49 -21.43 -7.65
C ALA A 201 4.45 -21.97 -8.63
N THR A 202 4.14 -23.27 -8.56
CA THR A 202 3.10 -23.89 -9.40
C THR A 202 1.69 -23.44 -9.01
N ALA A 203 1.41 -23.21 -7.72
CA ALA A 203 0.14 -22.62 -7.26
C ALA A 203 -0.03 -21.17 -7.75
N SER A 204 1.06 -20.40 -7.77
CA SER A 204 1.08 -19.09 -8.41
C SER A 204 0.76 -19.23 -9.89
N GLU A 205 1.50 -20.04 -10.65
CA GLU A 205 1.31 -20.18 -12.09
C GLU A 205 -0.10 -20.65 -12.50
N ARG A 206 -0.71 -21.56 -11.73
CA ARG A 206 -2.10 -22.01 -11.94
C ARG A 206 -3.16 -20.96 -11.59
N ALA A 207 -2.83 -19.95 -10.78
CA ALA A 207 -3.72 -18.82 -10.55
C ALA A 207 -3.79 -17.97 -11.83
N SER A 208 -4.72 -18.34 -12.71
CA SER A 208 -4.93 -17.69 -14.00
C SER A 208 -5.12 -16.17 -13.84
N LEU A 209 -4.61 -15.41 -14.82
CA LEU A 209 -4.76 -13.95 -14.92
C LEU A 209 -6.18 -13.43 -14.59
N PRO A 210 -7.29 -14.03 -15.09
CA PRO A 210 -8.63 -13.57 -14.73
C PRO A 210 -8.96 -13.74 -13.24
N ASP A 211 -8.41 -14.76 -12.59
CA ASP A 211 -8.69 -15.08 -11.19
C ASP A 211 -7.90 -14.18 -10.23
N ARG A 212 -6.71 -13.72 -10.64
CA ARG A 212 -5.95 -12.68 -9.94
C ARG A 212 -6.57 -11.29 -10.13
N ALA A 213 -7.05 -10.99 -11.35
CA ALA A 213 -7.75 -9.74 -11.65
C ALA A 213 -9.06 -9.63 -10.86
N MET A 214 -9.87 -10.70 -10.82
CA MET A 214 -11.09 -10.75 -10.02
C MET A 214 -10.83 -10.69 -8.52
N ARG A 215 -9.77 -11.32 -7.99
CA ARG A 215 -9.42 -11.19 -6.57
C ARG A 215 -8.95 -9.78 -6.20
N ARG A 216 -8.21 -9.09 -7.08
CA ARG A 216 -7.86 -7.67 -6.89
C ARG A 216 -9.08 -6.76 -6.96
N LEU A 217 -9.94 -6.95 -7.97
CA LEU A 217 -11.20 -6.20 -8.09
C LEU A 217 -12.10 -6.43 -6.88
N ARG A 218 -12.21 -7.66 -6.38
CA ARG A 218 -13.04 -7.98 -5.21
C ARG A 218 -12.48 -7.41 -3.90
N ARG A 219 -11.15 -7.34 -3.74
CA ARG A 219 -10.53 -6.63 -2.59
C ARG A 219 -10.70 -5.13 -2.67
N LEU A 220 -10.63 -4.55 -3.86
CA LEU A 220 -10.88 -3.12 -4.06
C LEU A 220 -12.38 -2.79 -3.91
N SER A 221 -13.28 -3.66 -4.37
CA SER A 221 -14.72 -3.40 -4.42
C SER A 221 -15.52 -3.68 -3.15
N VAL A 222 -15.03 -4.46 -2.18
CA VAL A 222 -15.91 -4.93 -1.08
C VAL A 222 -15.61 -4.33 0.30
N SER A 223 -14.42 -3.75 0.56
CA SER A 223 -14.11 -3.26 1.92
C SER A 223 -13.41 -1.91 2.01
N SER A 224 -13.06 -1.25 0.90
CA SER A 224 -12.28 0.00 0.95
C SER A 224 -13.05 1.26 0.55
N VAL A 225 -14.30 1.13 0.09
CA VAL A 225 -15.06 2.26 -0.48
C VAL A 225 -16.48 2.36 0.08
N VAL A 226 -16.74 1.77 1.24
CA VAL A 226 -17.96 2.06 2.00
C VAL A 226 -17.55 3.01 3.11
N PRO A 227 -17.66 4.34 2.91
CA PRO A 227 -17.33 5.28 3.96
C PRO A 227 -18.32 5.13 5.12
N ASP A 228 -17.79 4.96 6.34
CA ASP A 228 -18.59 4.82 7.57
C ASP A 228 -19.24 6.13 8.03
N THR A 229 -18.91 7.26 7.38
CA THR A 229 -19.42 8.58 7.74
C THR A 229 -20.27 9.18 6.62
N MET A 230 -21.35 9.88 6.99
CA MET A 230 -22.22 10.62 6.06
C MET A 230 -21.43 11.65 5.22
N GLU A 231 -20.35 12.17 5.78
CA GLU A 231 -19.46 13.10 5.08
C GLU A 231 -18.63 12.41 3.98
N GLY A 232 -18.22 11.16 4.19
CA GLY A 232 -17.54 10.35 3.18
C GLY A 232 -18.45 10.00 2.00
N TRP A 233 -19.73 9.72 2.25
CA TRP A 233 -20.73 9.54 1.19
C TRP A 233 -20.95 10.80 0.36
N GLY A 234 -20.93 11.98 1.00
CA GLY A 234 -21.02 13.27 0.29
C GLY A 234 -19.84 13.51 -0.66
N ARG A 235 -18.62 13.19 -0.22
CA ARG A 235 -17.41 13.36 -1.05
C ARG A 235 -17.35 12.35 -2.20
N LEU A 236 -17.70 11.09 -1.93
CA LEU A 236 -17.73 10.05 -2.96
C LEU A 236 -18.83 10.32 -4.00
N GLY A 237 -20.00 10.77 -3.53
CA GLY A 237 -21.10 11.21 -4.38
C GLY A 237 -20.70 12.38 -5.27
N GLY A 238 -20.01 13.39 -4.73
CA GLY A 238 -19.49 14.52 -5.52
C GLY A 238 -18.53 14.07 -6.62
N LEU A 239 -17.61 13.14 -6.33
CA LEU A 239 -16.62 12.66 -7.29
C LEU A 239 -17.23 11.84 -8.42
N ALA A 240 -18.28 11.05 -8.13
CA ALA A 240 -19.02 10.30 -9.13
C ALA A 240 -19.97 11.18 -9.97
N LEU A 241 -20.59 12.20 -9.36
CA LEU A 241 -21.57 13.05 -10.04
C LEU A 241 -20.91 14.07 -10.98
N THR A 242 -19.72 14.56 -10.64
CA THR A 242 -19.01 15.60 -11.40
C THR A 242 -18.80 15.24 -12.88
N PRO A 243 -18.24 14.06 -13.26
CA PRO A 243 -18.07 13.71 -14.67
C PRO A 243 -19.41 13.57 -15.41
N ALA A 244 -20.45 13.04 -14.76
CA ALA A 244 -21.77 12.91 -15.37
C ALA A 244 -22.39 14.29 -15.66
N VAL A 245 -22.28 15.23 -14.71
CA VAL A 245 -22.77 16.60 -14.87
C VAL A 245 -21.96 17.35 -15.94
N CYS A 246 -20.63 17.19 -15.98
CA CYS A 246 -19.79 17.77 -17.03
C CYS A 246 -20.16 17.24 -18.41
N ILE A 247 -20.33 15.92 -18.58
CA ILE A 247 -20.75 15.33 -19.85
C ILE A 247 -22.15 15.83 -20.24
N GLY A 248 -23.09 15.90 -19.28
CA GLY A 248 -24.42 16.43 -19.52
C GLY A 248 -24.42 17.90 -19.95
N LEU A 249 -23.59 18.75 -19.32
CA LEU A 249 -23.42 20.15 -19.70
C LEU A 249 -22.78 20.32 -21.08
N VAL A 250 -21.78 19.49 -21.42
CA VAL A 250 -21.18 19.49 -22.76
C VAL A 250 -22.22 19.05 -23.80
N ALA A 251 -22.97 17.99 -23.56
CA ALA A 251 -24.05 17.56 -24.45
C ALA A 251 -25.13 18.65 -24.59
N HIS A 252 -25.53 19.28 -23.49
CA HIS A 252 -26.53 20.33 -23.50
C HIS A 252 -26.06 21.57 -24.28
N THR A 253 -24.83 22.02 -24.07
CA THR A 253 -24.25 23.17 -24.80
C THR A 253 -24.11 22.89 -26.30
N LEU A 254 -23.79 21.65 -26.68
CA LEU A 254 -23.76 21.23 -28.08
C LEU A 254 -25.16 21.23 -28.72
N ILE A 255 -26.18 20.73 -28.01
CA ILE A 255 -27.57 20.69 -28.51
C ILE A 255 -28.21 22.08 -28.55
N ALA A 256 -27.88 22.94 -27.58
CA ALA A 256 -28.43 24.29 -27.49
C ALA A 256 -27.83 25.25 -28.54
N HIS A 257 -26.77 24.87 -29.24
CA HIS A 257 -26.19 25.71 -30.28
C HIS A 257 -27.03 25.63 -31.56
N PRO A 258 -27.70 26.72 -31.98
CA PRO A 258 -28.66 26.69 -33.10
C PRO A 258 -28.01 26.44 -34.47
N THR A 259 -26.68 26.44 -34.53
CA THR A 259 -25.87 26.25 -35.73
C THR A 259 -25.26 24.86 -35.85
N LEU A 260 -25.38 24.02 -34.82
CA LEU A 260 -24.87 22.64 -34.83
C LEU A 260 -26.03 21.69 -35.09
N THR A 261 -26.17 21.24 -36.34
CA THR A 261 -27.09 20.15 -36.62
C THR A 261 -26.52 18.84 -36.08
N LEU A 262 -27.37 17.91 -35.65
CA LEU A 262 -26.94 16.59 -35.17
C LEU A 262 -26.08 15.86 -36.24
N SER A 263 -26.36 16.09 -37.51
CA SER A 263 -25.58 15.60 -38.65
C SER A 263 -24.15 16.14 -38.66
N ASP A 264 -23.92 17.41 -38.34
CA ASP A 264 -22.58 18.00 -38.33
C ASP A 264 -21.73 17.42 -37.19
N LEU A 265 -22.35 17.16 -36.03
CA LEU A 265 -21.68 16.51 -34.90
C LEU A 265 -21.31 15.06 -35.21
N LEU A 266 -22.20 14.30 -35.84
CA LEU A 266 -21.91 12.92 -36.25
C LEU A 266 -20.83 12.88 -37.34
N ALA A 267 -20.86 13.81 -38.29
CA ALA A 267 -19.82 13.94 -39.31
C ALA A 267 -18.46 14.29 -38.70
N TYR A 268 -18.41 15.24 -37.77
CA TYR A 268 -17.17 15.61 -37.06
C TYR A 268 -16.64 14.47 -36.18
N ALA A 269 -17.51 13.80 -35.42
CA ALA A 269 -17.13 12.66 -34.60
C ALA A 269 -16.60 11.51 -35.46
N SER A 270 -17.26 11.22 -36.59
CA SER A 270 -16.79 10.25 -37.59
C SER A 270 -15.40 10.61 -38.12
N LEU A 271 -15.17 11.88 -38.50
CA LEU A 271 -13.87 12.37 -38.99
C LEU A 271 -12.77 12.25 -37.93
N ARG A 272 -13.06 12.56 -36.66
CA ARG A 272 -12.08 12.41 -35.58
C ARG A 272 -11.78 10.95 -35.25
N ILE A 273 -12.77 10.06 -35.35
CA ILE A 273 -12.56 8.63 -35.18
C ILE A 273 -11.70 8.06 -36.32
N THR A 274 -11.92 8.51 -37.57
CA THR A 274 -11.09 8.08 -38.70
C THR A 274 -9.68 8.65 -38.63
N GLU A 275 -9.48 9.89 -38.15
CA GLU A 275 -8.14 10.46 -37.91
C GLU A 275 -7.38 9.73 -36.80
N LEU A 276 -8.04 9.40 -35.68
CA LEU A 276 -7.45 8.57 -34.62
C LEU A 276 -7.14 7.16 -35.11
N GLY A 277 -8.03 6.58 -35.91
CA GLY A 277 -7.86 5.25 -36.49
C GLY A 277 -6.73 5.19 -37.52
N THR A 278 -6.55 6.24 -38.33
CA THR A 278 -5.48 6.30 -39.34
C THR A 278 -4.11 6.58 -38.72
N GLY A 279 -4.04 7.39 -37.66
CA GLY A 279 -2.81 7.57 -36.89
C GLY A 279 -2.33 6.26 -36.27
N LEU A 280 -3.22 5.50 -35.63
CA LEU A 280 -2.94 4.17 -35.08
C LEU A 280 -2.67 3.11 -36.17
N ALA A 281 -3.36 3.16 -37.30
CA ALA A 281 -3.15 2.21 -38.40
C ALA A 281 -1.79 2.40 -39.08
N SER A 282 -1.28 3.64 -39.16
CA SER A 282 0.05 3.92 -39.72
C SER A 282 1.20 3.41 -38.83
N GLU A 283 0.99 3.27 -37.53
CA GLU A 283 1.93 2.61 -36.61
C GLU A 283 1.79 1.07 -36.62
N LEU A 284 0.71 0.53 -37.19
CA LEU A 284 0.36 -0.90 -37.14
C LEU A 284 0.39 -1.62 -38.50
N THR A 285 0.77 -0.93 -39.59
CA THR A 285 0.81 -1.48 -40.95
C THR A 285 1.78 -2.64 -41.18
N ASP A 286 2.59 -3.03 -40.20
CA ASP A 286 3.38 -4.27 -40.26
C ASP A 286 2.59 -5.54 -39.84
N SER A 287 1.31 -5.44 -39.45
CA SER A 287 0.58 -6.60 -38.89
C SER A 287 -0.94 -6.58 -39.11
N ALA A 288 -1.42 -6.31 -40.32
CA ALA A 288 -2.85 -6.00 -40.54
C ALA A 288 -3.60 -6.95 -41.50
N THR A 289 -4.04 -8.11 -40.99
CA THR A 289 -5.32 -8.74 -41.41
C THR A 289 -6.28 -9.03 -40.25
N GLY A 290 -5.85 -8.90 -38.98
CA GLY A 290 -6.70 -9.13 -37.81
C GLY A 290 -7.42 -7.89 -37.22
N LEU A 291 -6.95 -6.68 -37.52
CA LEU A 291 -7.32 -5.49 -36.75
C LEU A 291 -8.74 -4.95 -37.05
N VAL A 292 -9.26 -5.18 -38.26
CA VAL A 292 -10.60 -4.71 -38.66
C VAL A 292 -11.71 -5.44 -37.86
N GLY A 293 -11.50 -6.71 -37.51
CA GLY A 293 -12.38 -7.45 -36.59
C GLY A 293 -12.25 -7.04 -35.12
N ALA A 294 -11.06 -6.57 -34.72
CA ALA A 294 -10.81 -6.08 -33.36
C ALA A 294 -11.43 -4.69 -33.12
N LEU A 295 -11.49 -3.84 -34.15
CA LEU A 295 -12.08 -2.50 -34.03
C LEU A 295 -13.62 -2.54 -33.99
N SER A 296 -14.26 -3.40 -34.77
CA SER A 296 -15.74 -3.54 -34.73
C SER A 296 -16.22 -4.11 -33.38
N THR A 297 -15.45 -5.03 -32.80
CA THR A 297 -15.72 -5.54 -31.44
C THR A 297 -15.50 -4.45 -30.39
N SER A 298 -14.44 -3.63 -30.51
CA SER A 298 -14.18 -2.54 -29.55
C SER A 298 -15.31 -1.48 -29.49
N LEU A 299 -15.90 -1.10 -30.62
CA LEU A 299 -17.04 -0.17 -30.66
C LEU A 299 -18.29 -0.78 -30.02
N ALA A 300 -18.55 -2.06 -30.26
CA ALA A 300 -19.65 -2.78 -29.59
C ALA A 300 -19.45 -2.81 -28.07
N TRP A 301 -18.21 -2.99 -27.59
CA TRP A 301 -17.89 -2.94 -26.16
C TRP A 301 -18.09 -1.56 -25.55
N VAL A 302 -17.73 -0.48 -26.26
CA VAL A 302 -17.94 0.89 -25.78
C VAL A 302 -19.44 1.21 -25.69
N VAL A 303 -20.22 0.92 -26.72
CA VAL A 303 -21.67 1.14 -26.71
C VAL A 303 -22.35 0.31 -25.62
N THR A 304 -21.95 -0.94 -25.47
CA THR A 304 -22.46 -1.83 -24.41
C THR A 304 -22.07 -1.33 -23.03
N GLY A 305 -20.83 -0.84 -22.86
CA GLY A 305 -20.34 -0.28 -21.60
C GLY A 305 -21.08 0.98 -21.20
N VAL A 306 -21.33 1.90 -22.15
CA VAL A 306 -22.13 3.09 -21.92
C VAL A 306 -23.57 2.71 -21.54
N ALA A 307 -24.21 1.83 -22.30
CA ALA A 307 -25.58 1.38 -21.99
C ALA A 307 -25.69 0.71 -20.60
N LEU A 308 -24.72 -0.12 -20.24
CA LEU A 308 -24.65 -0.76 -18.93
C LEU A 308 -24.47 0.26 -17.81
N TYR A 309 -23.59 1.25 -18.02
CA TYR A 309 -23.37 2.34 -17.07
C TYR A 309 -24.65 3.16 -16.84
N THR A 310 -25.35 3.53 -17.90
CA THR A 310 -26.63 4.26 -17.78
C THR A 310 -27.68 3.45 -17.05
N LEU A 311 -27.76 2.14 -17.31
CA LEU A 311 -28.69 1.23 -16.65
C LEU A 311 -28.39 1.10 -15.15
N VAL A 312 -27.10 1.02 -14.77
CA VAL A 312 -26.68 1.02 -13.36
C VAL A 312 -27.06 2.34 -12.69
N CYS A 313 -26.79 3.49 -13.32
CA CYS A 313 -27.21 4.79 -12.79
C CYS A 313 -28.72 4.89 -12.57
N LEU A 314 -29.54 4.37 -13.50
CA LEU A 314 -31.00 4.37 -13.38
C LEU A 314 -31.48 3.45 -12.24
N LEU A 315 -30.87 2.28 -12.07
CA LEU A 315 -31.19 1.38 -10.97
C LEU A 315 -30.82 1.99 -9.62
N SER A 316 -29.64 2.62 -9.52
CA SER A 316 -29.21 3.34 -8.32
C SER A 316 -30.14 4.52 -7.99
N ALA A 317 -30.55 5.29 -9.00
CA ALA A 317 -31.52 6.37 -8.78
C ALA A 317 -32.87 5.84 -8.29
N ARG A 318 -33.33 4.70 -8.83
CA ARG A 318 -34.58 4.05 -8.42
C ARG A 318 -34.52 3.51 -6.99
N THR A 319 -33.42 2.90 -6.56
CA THR A 319 -33.28 2.39 -5.19
C THR A 319 -33.26 3.54 -4.19
N ILE A 320 -32.55 4.63 -4.49
CA ILE A 320 -32.56 5.85 -3.67
C ILE A 320 -33.97 6.42 -3.59
N TYR A 321 -34.70 6.50 -4.70
CA TYR A 321 -36.08 6.99 -4.73
C TYR A 321 -37.04 6.13 -3.88
N LEU A 322 -36.89 4.80 -3.92
CA LEU A 322 -37.70 3.90 -3.09
C LEU A 322 -37.37 4.03 -1.61
N TRP A 323 -36.11 4.28 -1.26
CA TRP A 323 -35.68 4.47 0.13
C TRP A 323 -36.08 5.83 0.69
N ALA A 324 -36.04 6.87 -0.15
CA ALA A 324 -36.45 8.22 0.22
C ALA A 324 -37.98 8.41 0.29
N ARG A 325 -38.76 7.42 -0.15
CA ARG A 325 -40.22 7.49 -0.05
C ARG A 325 -40.59 7.44 1.44
N PRO A 326 -41.11 8.53 2.03
CA PRO A 326 -41.48 8.54 3.43
C PRO A 326 -42.49 7.41 3.66
N ILE A 327 -42.21 6.59 4.68
CA ILE A 327 -43.19 5.63 5.19
C ILE A 327 -44.28 6.50 5.79
N ASP A 328 -45.28 6.86 4.98
CA ASP A 328 -46.43 7.64 5.41
C ASP A 328 -47.01 6.91 6.62
N GLY A 329 -46.82 7.56 7.77
CA GLY A 329 -47.04 6.99 9.08
C GLY A 329 -48.43 6.42 9.17
N GLY A 330 -48.50 5.10 9.36
CA GLY A 330 -49.67 4.45 9.88
C GLY A 330 -50.05 5.15 11.18
N LYS A 331 -51.13 5.93 11.14
CA LYS A 331 -51.79 6.47 12.33
C LYS A 331 -52.18 5.27 13.19
N THR A 332 -51.36 4.97 14.19
CA THR A 332 -51.74 4.09 15.28
C THR A 332 -52.90 4.75 16.00
N ARG A 333 -54.12 4.25 15.76
CA ARG A 333 -55.27 4.56 16.62
C ARG A 333 -54.89 4.09 18.02
N VAL A 334 -54.80 5.03 18.94
CA VAL A 334 -54.82 4.75 20.37
C VAL A 334 -56.21 4.18 20.67
N PRO A 335 -56.34 2.96 21.20
CA PRO A 335 -57.61 2.47 21.68
C PRO A 335 -57.93 3.16 23.02
N ASP A 336 -59.12 3.75 23.09
CA ASP A 336 -59.74 4.26 24.32
C ASP A 336 -60.09 3.12 25.30
#